data_AF-A0A7C1Q6S9-F1
#
_entry.id   AF-A0A7C1Q6S9-F1
#
_cell.length_a   1.000
_cell.length_b   1.000
_cell.length_c   1.000
_cell.angle_alpha   90.00
_cell.angle_beta   90.00
_cell.angle_gamma   90.00
#
_symmetry.space_group_name_H-M   'P 1'
#
loop_
_entity.id
_entity.type
_entity.pdbx_description
1 polymer ?
#
loop_
_entity_poly.entity_id
_entity_poly.type
_entity_poly.pdbx_seq_one_letter_code
_entity_poly.pdbx_strand_id
1 'polypeptide(L)'
;MKSLIKIIIMYTGIVFYILNSNPVQSCNVPVFRYALERWPSEPYEVIVFHRGPLSIHDRSDVEWLENLPENHIPYANFKVRIINLESKLSGSMHNLLETIKSHELPCLVLRYPVSTRIKKIIWSGHLERDAVHRIVDSPVR
;
A
#
# COMPACT_ATOMS: atom_id res chain seq x y z
N MET A 1 54.15 30.06 -37.32
CA MET A 1 53.30 30.96 -36.50
C MET A 1 51.83 30.57 -36.47
N LYS A 2 51.11 30.46 -37.61
CA LYS A 2 49.65 30.17 -37.63
C LYS A 2 49.24 28.82 -37.00
N SER A 3 50.08 27.79 -37.10
CA SER A 3 49.82 26.46 -36.51
C SER A 3 49.95 26.46 -34.98
N LEU A 4 50.95 27.18 -34.44
CA LEU A 4 51.15 27.35 -32.99
C LEU A 4 49.98 28.08 -32.32
N ILE A 5 49.41 29.09 -32.99
CA ILE A 5 48.26 29.85 -32.49
C ILE A 5 47.00 28.97 -32.39
N LYS A 6 46.76 28.09 -33.37
CA LYS A 6 45.61 27.16 -33.34
C LYS A 6 45.72 26.16 -32.19
N ILE A 7 46.93 25.66 -31.93
CA ILE A 7 47.20 24.73 -30.83
C ILE A 7 46.91 25.40 -29.47
N ILE A 8 47.37 26.64 -29.29
CA ILE A 8 47.11 27.41 -28.06
C ILE A 8 45.60 27.63 -27.87
N ILE A 9 44.88 28.06 -28.92
CA ILE A 9 43.42 28.28 -28.86
C ILE A 9 42.67 26.99 -28.48
N MET A 10 43.09 25.86 -29.07
CA MET A 10 42.50 24.56 -28.77
C MET A 10 42.70 24.16 -27.29
N TYR A 11 43.93 24.28 -26.78
CA TYR A 11 44.21 23.97 -25.37
C TYR A 11 43.49 24.92 -24.41
N THR A 12 43.41 26.21 -24.72
CA THR A 12 42.64 27.16 -23.90
C THR A 12 41.15 26.83 -23.92
N GLY A 13 40.60 26.37 -25.06
CA GLY A 13 39.21 25.94 -25.15
C GLY A 13 38.91 24.68 -24.34
N ILE A 14 39.81 23.70 -24.37
CA ILE A 14 39.71 22.46 -23.58
C ILE A 14 39.79 22.78 -22.08
N VAL A 15 40.74 23.61 -21.66
CA VAL A 15 40.88 24.04 -20.26
C VAL A 15 39.62 24.78 -19.81
N PHE A 16 39.10 25.70 -20.63
CA PHE A 16 37.85 26.40 -20.31
C PHE A 16 36.66 25.45 -20.18
N TYR A 17 36.54 24.43 -21.04
CA TYR A 17 35.46 23.45 -20.98
C TYR A 17 35.53 22.59 -19.70
N ILE A 18 36.72 22.16 -19.30
CA ILE A 18 36.92 21.37 -18.07
C ILE A 18 36.60 22.22 -16.83
N LEU A 19 37.02 23.49 -16.81
CA LEU A 19 36.79 24.39 -15.67
C LEU A 19 35.31 24.79 -15.49
N ASN A 20 34.48 24.70 -16.53
CA ASN A 20 33.05 25.01 -16.45
C ASN A 20 32.17 23.77 -16.20
N SER A 21 32.77 22.61 -15.88
CA SER A 21 32.00 21.43 -15.49
C SER A 21 31.44 21.59 -14.07
N ASN A 22 30.19 22.03 -13.96
CA ASN A 22 29.49 22.07 -12.68
C ASN A 22 29.13 20.64 -12.23
N PRO A 23 29.58 20.19 -11.04
CA PRO A 23 29.16 18.89 -10.53
C PRO A 23 27.67 18.94 -10.20
N VAL A 24 26.90 18.00 -10.75
CA VAL A 24 25.49 17.84 -10.40
C VAL A 24 25.44 17.32 -8.96
N GLN A 25 24.87 18.11 -8.05
CA GLN A 25 24.67 17.67 -6.67
C GLN A 25 23.61 16.57 -6.63
N SER A 26 24.03 15.34 -6.30
CA SER A 26 23.09 14.28 -5.94
C SER A 26 22.55 14.50 -4.53
N CYS A 27 21.31 14.08 -4.28
CA CYS A 27 20.80 14.04 -2.91
C CYS A 27 21.70 13.16 -2.02
N ASN A 28 22.03 13.64 -0.82
CA ASN A 28 22.93 12.95 0.13
C ASN A 28 22.32 11.69 0.77
N VAL A 29 21.04 11.39 0.49
CA VAL A 29 20.33 10.23 1.02
C VAL A 29 19.95 9.32 -0.15
N PRO A 30 20.38 8.05 -0.14
CA PRO A 30 19.92 7.09 -1.13
C PRO A 30 18.40 6.97 -1.12
N VAL A 31 17.78 6.92 -2.30
CA VAL A 31 16.31 6.88 -2.45
C VAL A 31 15.68 5.75 -1.65
N PHE A 32 16.30 4.56 -1.60
CA PHE A 32 15.79 3.42 -0.83
C PHE A 32 15.74 3.71 0.68
N ARG A 33 16.71 4.44 1.22
CA ARG A 33 16.75 4.80 2.65
C ARG A 33 15.68 5.83 2.96
N TYR A 34 15.54 6.83 2.09
CA TYR A 34 14.46 7.81 2.20
C TYR A 34 13.08 7.14 2.19
N ALA A 35 12.88 6.17 1.29
CA ALA A 35 11.66 5.38 1.21
C ALA A 35 11.37 4.62 2.50
N LEU A 36 12.35 3.88 3.03
CA LEU A 36 12.16 3.10 4.27
C LEU A 36 11.94 3.97 5.51
N GLU A 37 12.58 5.14 5.58
CA GLU A 37 12.50 6.02 6.75
C GLU A 37 11.32 6.98 6.71
N ARG A 38 10.78 7.30 5.52
CA ARG A 38 9.79 8.37 5.36
C ARG A 38 8.55 8.01 4.55
N TRP A 39 8.53 6.92 3.79
CA TRP A 39 7.29 6.52 3.13
C TRP A 39 6.40 5.78 4.11
N PRO A 40 5.21 6.32 4.44
CA PRO A 40 4.25 5.57 5.23
C PRO A 40 3.86 4.32 4.43
N SER A 41 3.89 3.17 5.09
CA SER A 41 3.34 1.95 4.49
C SER A 41 1.84 2.12 4.31
N GLU A 42 1.32 1.92 3.10
CA GLU A 42 -0.12 1.97 2.89
C GLU A 42 -0.78 0.74 3.56
N PRO A 43 -1.90 0.91 4.26
CA PRO A 43 -2.58 -0.22 4.91
C PRO A 43 -3.21 -1.17 3.89
N TYR A 44 -3.17 -2.46 4.21
CA TYR A 44 -4.02 -3.47 3.59
C TYR A 44 -5.49 -3.13 3.86
N GLU A 45 -6.42 -3.59 3.02
CA GLU A 45 -7.86 -3.40 3.31
C GLU A 45 -8.47 -4.72 3.81
N VAL A 46 -9.05 -4.66 5.00
CA VAL A 46 -9.97 -5.65 5.54
C VAL A 46 -11.38 -5.15 5.26
N ILE A 47 -12.20 -5.97 4.60
CA ILE A 47 -13.53 -5.56 4.14
C ILE A 47 -14.55 -6.55 4.65
N VAL A 48 -15.60 -6.03 5.27
CA VAL A 48 -16.72 -6.80 5.77
C VAL A 48 -17.92 -6.52 4.89
N PHE A 49 -18.31 -7.50 4.08
CA PHE A 49 -19.54 -7.47 3.31
C PHE A 49 -20.67 -8.04 4.13
N HIS A 50 -21.77 -7.31 4.24
CA HIS A 50 -22.96 -7.77 4.95
C HIS A 50 -24.23 -7.35 4.21
N ARG A 51 -25.35 -8.00 4.52
CA ARG A 51 -26.68 -7.65 4.02
C ARG A 51 -27.59 -7.44 5.24
N GLY A 52 -28.22 -6.28 5.34
CA GLY A 52 -28.98 -5.91 6.54
C GLY A 52 -28.06 -5.67 7.76
N PRO A 53 -28.62 -5.61 8.99
CA PRO A 53 -27.82 -5.38 10.19
C PRO A 53 -26.93 -6.58 10.54
N LEU A 54 -25.70 -6.31 11.00
CA LEU A 54 -24.83 -7.32 11.61
C LEU A 54 -25.43 -7.84 12.91
N SER A 55 -25.19 -9.12 13.21
CA SER A 55 -25.55 -9.67 14.52
C SER A 55 -24.74 -9.01 15.65
N ILE A 56 -25.15 -9.20 16.90
CA ILE A 56 -24.43 -8.65 18.06
C ILE A 56 -23.00 -9.23 18.12
N HIS A 57 -22.83 -10.51 17.79
CA HIS A 57 -21.54 -11.17 17.75
C HIS A 57 -20.65 -10.62 16.63
N ASP A 58 -21.18 -10.55 15.41
CA ASP A 58 -20.45 -10.01 14.25
C ASP A 58 -20.02 -8.57 14.48
N ARG A 59 -20.91 -7.74 15.06
CA ARG A 59 -20.60 -6.36 15.38
C ARG A 59 -19.45 -6.27 16.38
N SER A 60 -19.46 -7.08 17.43
CA SER A 60 -18.38 -7.11 18.41
C SER A 60 -17.04 -7.49 17.78
N ASP A 61 -17.02 -8.45 16.84
CA ASP A 61 -15.78 -8.88 16.19
C ASP A 61 -15.27 -7.82 15.18
N VAL A 62 -16.18 -7.08 14.52
CA VAL A 62 -15.82 -5.94 13.66
C VAL A 62 -15.31 -4.75 14.47
N GLU A 63 -15.95 -4.41 15.59
CA GLU A 63 -15.48 -3.37 16.50
C GLU A 63 -14.10 -3.71 17.06
N TRP A 64 -13.84 -4.99 17.35
CA TRP A 64 -12.50 -5.44 17.73
C TRP A 64 -11.46 -5.17 16.62
N LEU A 65 -11.78 -5.50 15.36
CA LEU A 65 -10.92 -5.19 14.21
C LEU A 65 -10.66 -3.69 14.02
N GLU A 66 -11.69 -2.85 14.20
CA GLU A 66 -11.57 -1.39 14.05
C GLU A 66 -10.71 -0.75 15.15
N ASN A 67 -10.74 -1.31 16.36
CA ASN A 67 -10.00 -0.80 17.53
C ASN A 67 -8.53 -1.29 17.59
N LEU A 68 -8.16 -2.32 16.82
CA LEU A 68 -6.81 -2.88 16.81
C LEU A 68 -5.70 -1.90 16.36
N PRO A 69 -5.89 -1.11 15.29
CA PRO A 69 -4.88 -0.15 14.83
C PRO A 69 -4.60 0.98 15.85
N GLU A 70 -5.57 1.29 16.71
CA GLU A 70 -5.50 2.40 17.68
C GLU A 70 -4.94 1.95 19.04
N ASN A 71 -5.17 0.69 19.44
CA ASN A 71 -4.84 0.15 20.76
C ASN A 71 -3.45 -0.53 20.88
N HIS A 72 -2.45 -0.08 20.12
CA HIS A 72 -1.04 -0.42 20.34
C HIS A 72 -0.65 -1.91 20.17
N ILE A 73 -1.36 -2.71 19.36
CA ILE A 73 -0.80 -3.98 18.87
C ILE A 73 0.15 -3.64 17.71
N PRO A 74 1.49 -3.79 17.83
CA PRO A 74 2.42 -3.10 16.93
C PRO A 74 2.48 -3.60 15.47
N TYR A 75 1.61 -4.50 15.01
CA TYR A 75 2.04 -5.40 13.95
C TYR A 75 1.12 -5.65 12.75
N ALA A 76 -0.12 -5.12 12.73
CA ALA A 76 -1.02 -5.37 11.61
C ALA A 76 -1.40 -4.05 10.89
N ASN A 77 -0.74 -3.80 9.75
CA ASN A 77 -0.96 -2.60 8.94
C ASN A 77 -2.19 -2.79 8.02
N PHE A 78 -3.40 -2.63 8.56
CA PHE A 78 -4.63 -2.66 7.78
C PHE A 78 -5.62 -1.57 8.19
N LYS A 79 -6.60 -1.31 7.33
CA LYS A 79 -7.80 -0.52 7.61
C LYS A 79 -9.05 -1.36 7.37
N VAL A 80 -10.07 -1.16 8.19
CA VAL A 80 -11.34 -1.89 8.10
C VAL A 80 -12.34 -1.06 7.28
N ARG A 81 -13.12 -1.72 6.43
CA ARG A 81 -14.23 -1.11 5.68
C ARG A 81 -15.46 -2.01 5.75
N ILE A 82 -16.54 -1.46 6.26
CA ILE A 82 -17.82 -2.15 6.35
C ILE A 82 -18.68 -1.75 5.14
N ILE A 83 -19.19 -2.73 4.40
CA ILE A 83 -19.95 -2.52 3.17
C ILE A 83 -21.29 -3.24 3.27
N ASN A 84 -22.37 -2.46 3.35
CA ASN A 84 -23.73 -2.96 3.24
C ASN A 84 -24.09 -3.18 1.76
N LEU A 85 -24.38 -4.42 1.39
CA LEU A 85 -24.74 -4.82 0.03
C LEU A 85 -26.13 -4.34 -0.41
N GLU A 86 -26.99 -3.90 0.51
CA GLU A 86 -28.29 -3.30 0.18
C GLU A 86 -28.17 -1.81 -0.18
N SER A 87 -27.02 -1.20 0.15
CA SER A 87 -26.72 0.18 -0.23
C SER A 87 -26.14 0.26 -1.65
N LYS A 88 -26.12 1.46 -2.23
CA LYS A 88 -25.54 1.67 -3.56
C LYS A 88 -24.04 1.37 -3.55
N LEU A 89 -23.66 0.21 -4.09
CA LEU A 89 -22.27 -0.21 -4.23
C LEU A 89 -21.59 0.52 -5.40
N SER A 90 -20.31 0.84 -5.25
CA SER A 90 -19.49 1.32 -6.37
C SER A 90 -19.14 0.18 -7.34
N GLY A 91 -18.84 0.49 -8.60
CA GLY A 91 -18.55 -0.53 -9.61
C GLY A 91 -17.34 -1.41 -9.26
N SER A 92 -16.35 -0.87 -8.56
CA SER A 92 -15.19 -1.65 -8.08
C SER A 92 -15.55 -2.67 -7.00
N MET A 93 -16.55 -2.39 -6.15
CA MET A 93 -17.00 -3.32 -5.12
C MET A 93 -17.86 -4.46 -5.69
N HIS A 94 -18.64 -4.18 -6.74
CA HIS A 94 -19.38 -5.22 -7.46
C HIS A 94 -18.42 -6.26 -8.07
N ASN A 95 -17.39 -5.81 -8.79
CA ASN A 95 -16.40 -6.71 -9.38
C ASN A 95 -15.67 -7.56 -8.32
N LEU A 96 -15.42 -6.98 -7.14
CA LEU A 96 -14.82 -7.73 -6.05
C LEU A 96 -15.77 -8.82 -5.53
N LEU A 97 -17.05 -8.49 -5.32
CA LEU A 97 -18.05 -9.45 -4.86
C LEU A 97 -18.21 -10.63 -5.83
N GLU A 98 -18.19 -10.35 -7.13
CA GLU A 98 -18.18 -11.39 -8.18
C GLU A 98 -16.94 -12.29 -8.16
N THR A 99 -15.82 -11.80 -7.65
CA THR A 99 -14.59 -12.59 -7.49
C THR A 99 -14.69 -13.54 -6.29
N ILE A 100 -15.43 -13.15 -5.25
CA ILE A 100 -15.54 -13.91 -4.00
C ILE A 100 -16.60 -15.03 -4.13
N LYS A 101 -17.67 -14.79 -4.90
CA LYS A 101 -18.76 -15.67 -5.39
C LYS A 101 -19.39 -16.76 -4.49
N SER A 102 -18.84 -17.09 -3.32
CA SER A 102 -19.17 -18.34 -2.63
C SER A 102 -18.88 -18.32 -1.12
N HIS A 103 -19.15 -17.20 -0.43
CA HIS A 103 -19.12 -17.18 1.04
C HIS A 103 -20.45 -16.71 1.58
N GLU A 104 -20.95 -17.41 2.60
CA GLU A 104 -22.11 -16.99 3.38
C GLU A 104 -21.84 -15.62 3.99
N LEU A 105 -22.83 -14.73 3.93
CA LEU A 105 -22.75 -13.40 4.53
C LEU A 105 -23.03 -13.51 6.04
N PRO A 106 -22.39 -12.70 6.89
CA PRO A 106 -21.38 -11.69 6.55
C PRO A 106 -20.03 -12.30 6.15
N CYS A 107 -19.35 -11.67 5.20
CA CYS A 107 -18.10 -12.16 4.61
C CYS A 107 -16.96 -11.18 4.89
N LEU A 108 -15.80 -11.72 5.26
CA LEU A 108 -14.57 -11.01 5.58
C LEU A 108 -13.56 -11.21 4.45
N VAL A 109 -12.95 -10.12 3.98
CA VAL A 109 -12.05 -10.13 2.81
C VAL A 109 -10.81 -9.31 3.10
N LEU A 110 -9.64 -9.90 2.87
CA LEU A 110 -8.35 -9.23 2.96
C LEU A 110 -7.79 -8.97 1.56
N ARG A 111 -7.37 -7.73 1.29
CA ARG A 111 -6.76 -7.36 0.00
C ARG A 111 -5.52 -6.49 0.17
N TYR A 112 -4.73 -6.46 -0.90
CA TYR A 112 -3.58 -5.57 -1.03
C TYR A 112 -3.98 -4.09 -0.97
N PRO A 113 -3.05 -3.20 -0.57
CA PRO A 113 -3.26 -1.76 -0.62
C PRO A 113 -3.61 -1.27 -2.03
N VAL A 114 -4.43 -0.22 -2.11
CA VAL A 114 -5.00 0.25 -3.37
C VAL A 114 -3.90 0.75 -4.33
N SER A 115 -2.84 1.36 -3.81
CA SER A 115 -1.73 1.86 -4.64
C SER A 115 -1.00 0.76 -5.40
N THR A 116 -1.02 -0.48 -4.92
CA THR A 116 -0.36 -1.62 -5.58
C THR A 116 -1.03 -2.00 -6.89
N ARG A 117 -2.31 -1.63 -7.08
CA ARG A 117 -3.16 -2.02 -8.22
C ARG A 117 -3.31 -3.54 -8.41
N ILE A 118 -2.93 -4.33 -7.41
CA ILE A 118 -3.11 -5.78 -7.42
C ILE A 118 -4.59 -6.08 -7.16
N LYS A 119 -5.28 -6.64 -8.16
CA LYS A 119 -6.71 -6.98 -8.08
C LYS A 119 -7.00 -8.30 -7.35
N LYS A 120 -5.95 -9.06 -7.03
CA LYS A 120 -6.07 -10.37 -6.36
C LYS A 120 -6.44 -10.18 -4.88
N ILE A 121 -7.40 -10.97 -4.40
CA ILE A 121 -7.67 -11.09 -2.96
C ILE A 121 -6.57 -11.91 -2.28
N ILE A 122 -6.18 -11.50 -1.08
CA ILE A 122 -5.22 -12.26 -0.27
C ILE A 122 -5.94 -13.44 0.36
N TRP A 123 -7.12 -13.17 0.92
CA TRP A 123 -7.94 -14.14 1.61
C TRP A 123 -9.39 -13.67 1.65
N SER A 124 -10.33 -14.62 1.70
CA SER A 124 -11.76 -14.38 1.94
C SER A 124 -12.37 -15.54 2.73
N GLY A 125 -13.34 -15.27 3.59
CA GLY A 125 -14.05 -16.27 4.39
C GLY A 125 -15.31 -15.70 5.04
N HIS A 126 -16.05 -16.55 5.76
CA HIS A 126 -17.14 -16.08 6.62
C HIS A 126 -16.59 -15.22 7.76
N LEU A 127 -17.38 -14.26 8.23
CA LEU A 127 -17.03 -13.44 9.39
C LEU A 127 -17.21 -14.29 10.65
N GLU A 128 -16.11 -14.82 11.16
CA GLU A 128 -16.06 -15.58 12.41
C GLU A 128 -14.86 -15.11 13.24
N ARG A 129 -14.97 -15.22 14.56
CA ARG A 129 -13.90 -14.85 15.49
C ARG A 129 -12.54 -15.46 15.12
N ASP A 130 -12.48 -16.74 14.79
CA ASP A 130 -11.23 -17.42 14.41
C ASP A 130 -10.64 -16.88 13.09
N ALA A 131 -11.50 -16.50 12.14
CA ALA A 131 -11.04 -15.85 10.91
C ALA A 131 -10.49 -14.45 11.19
N VAL A 132 -11.17 -13.69 12.05
CA VAL A 132 -10.77 -12.35 12.49
C VAL A 132 -9.39 -12.37 13.16
N HIS A 133 -9.13 -13.30 14.08
CA HIS A 133 -7.81 -13.44 14.69
C HIS A 133 -6.72 -13.86 13.70
N ARG A 134 -7.01 -14.80 12.78
CA ARG A 134 -6.03 -15.27 11.78
C ARG A 134 -5.59 -14.20 10.77
N ILE A 135 -6.40 -13.18 10.51
CA ILE A 135 -5.98 -12.06 9.64
C ILE A 135 -4.93 -11.18 10.33
N VAL A 136 -5.01 -11.07 11.65
CA VAL A 136 -4.10 -10.26 12.46
C VAL A 136 -2.81 -11.01 12.72
N ASP A 137 -2.91 -12.30 13.02
CA ASP A 137 -1.78 -13.16 13.32
C ASP A 137 -1.22 -13.80 12.05
N SER A 138 -0.04 -13.31 11.63
CA SER A 138 0.71 -13.98 10.56
C SER A 138 1.26 -15.30 11.08
N PRO A 139 1.00 -16.44 10.42
CA PRO A 139 1.50 -17.75 10.87
C PRO A 139 3.03 -17.89 10.83
N VAL A 140 3.73 -16.90 10.27
CA VAL A 140 5.21 -16.88 10.15
C VAL A 140 5.85 -16.02 11.26
N ARG A 141 5.06 -15.29 12.05
CA ARG A 141 5.56 -14.39 13.09
C ARG A 141 5.80 -15.10 14.42
#